data_AF-A0A2G9ZB14-F1
#
_entry.id   AF-A0A2G9ZB14-F1
#
_cell.length_a   1.000
_cell.length_b   1.000
_cell.length_c   1.000
_cell.angle_alpha   90.00
_cell.angle_beta   90.00
_cell.angle_gamma   90.00
#
_symmetry.space_group_name_H-M   'P 1'
#
loop_
_entity.id
_entity.type
_entity.pdbx_description
1 polymer ?
#
loop_
_entity_poly.entity_id
_entity_poly.type
_entity_poly.pdbx_seq_one_letter_code
_entity_poly.pdbx_strand_id
1 'polypeptide(L)' 'MQLKKRKTYQKGLKVRYKIERKFGEAKKHHGFGRCRYRSLQKYHIQTTLTFMSLNLKEIIKITTGVRLKGAPIKT' A
#
# COMPACT_ATOMS: atom_id res chain seq x y z
N MET A 1 25.77 0.10 10.58
CA MET A 1 25.57 1.22 11.54
C MET A 1 25.60 2.63 10.89
N GLN A 2 26.25 2.83 9.73
CA GLN A 2 26.34 4.15 9.08
C GLN A 2 25.04 4.67 8.43
N LEU A 3 24.15 3.78 7.97
CA LEU A 3 22.89 4.17 7.30
C LEU A 3 21.95 4.96 8.22
N LYS A 4 21.89 4.61 9.51
CA LYS A 4 21.03 5.28 10.51
C LYS A 4 21.40 6.74 10.75
N LYS A 5 22.65 7.12 10.48
CA LYS A 5 23.15 8.50 10.67
C LYS A 5 22.77 9.43 9.51
N ARG A 6 22.37 8.89 8.35
CA ARG A 6 22.00 9.71 7.19
C ARG A 6 20.66 10.42 7.43
N LYS A 7 20.61 11.74 7.14
CA LYS A 7 19.39 12.55 7.24
C LYS A 7 18.24 11.98 6.40
N THR A 8 18.53 11.39 5.24
CA THR A 8 17.54 10.73 4.35
C THR A 8 16.89 9.52 5.02
N TYR A 9 17.65 8.69 5.72
CA TYR A 9 17.14 7.53 6.44
C TYR A 9 16.19 7.96 7.57
N GLN A 10 16.56 8.97 8.36
CA GLN A 10 15.73 9.50 9.43
C GLN A 10 14.42 10.11 8.91
N LYS A 11 14.46 10.83 7.78
CA LYS A 11 13.25 11.32 7.09
C LYS A 11 12.38 10.16 6.60
N GLY A 12 12.97 9.12 6.03
CA GLY A 12 12.28 7.91 5.59
C GLY A 12 11.54 7.19 6.72
N LEU A 13 12.17 7.07 7.89
CA LEU A 13 11.53 6.48 9.07
C LEU A 13 10.28 7.25 9.50
N LYS A 14 10.31 8.59 9.45
CA LYS A 14 9.15 9.42 9.81
C LYS A 14 7.95 9.21 8.88
N VAL A 15 8.16 8.84 7.62
CA VAL A 15 7.07 8.60 6.65
C VAL A 15 6.72 7.13 6.48
N ARG A 16 7.48 6.21 7.10
CA ARG A 16 7.35 4.75 6.96
C ARG A 16 5.94 4.25 7.25
N TYR A 17 5.25 4.86 8.22
CA TYR A 17 3.89 4.51 8.59
C TYR A 17 2.91 4.58 7.41
N LYS A 18 3.14 5.48 6.43
CA LYS A 18 2.29 5.60 5.23
C LYS A 18 2.36 4.34 4.38
N ILE A 19 3.58 3.81 4.21
CA ILE A 19 3.84 2.58 3.47
C ILE A 19 3.28 1.39 4.24
N GLU A 20 3.61 1.25 5.52
CA GLU A 20 3.14 0.14 6.37
C GLU A 20 1.60 0.04 6.39
N ARG A 21 0.90 1.19 6.44
CA ARG A 21 -0.56 1.23 6.37
C ARG A 21 -1.08 0.66 5.05
N LYS A 22 -0.49 1.01 3.91
CA LYS A 22 -0.88 0.48 2.59
C LYS A 22 -0.58 -1.01 2.45
N PHE A 23 0.56 -1.46 2.96
CA PHE A 23 0.87 -2.90 3.02
C PHE A 23 -0.09 -3.66 3.95
N GLY A 24 -0.50 -3.06 5.07
CA GLY A 24 -1.51 -3.62 5.96
C GLY A 24 -2.87 -3.78 5.27
N GLU A 25 -3.30 -2.77 4.51
CA GLU A 25 -4.51 -2.82 3.68
C GLU A 25 -4.43 -3.95 2.65
N ALA A 26 -3.32 -4.05 1.92
CA ALA A 26 -3.08 -5.10 0.94
C ALA A 26 -3.17 -6.51 1.56
N LYS A 27 -2.53 -6.71 2.72
CA LYS A 27 -2.51 -8.02 3.41
C LYS A 27 -3.88 -8.39 3.97
N LYS A 28 -4.59 -7.44 4.59
CA LYS A 28 -5.88 -7.69 5.26
C LYS A 28 -7.05 -7.80 4.29
N HIS A 29 -7.10 -6.95 3.27
CA HIS A 29 -8.27 -6.79 2.41
C HIS A 29 -8.09 -7.30 0.98
N HIS A 30 -6.85 -7.45 0.50
CA HIS A 30 -6.56 -7.88 -0.86
C HIS A 30 -5.86 -9.25 -0.94
N GLY A 31 -5.90 -10.03 0.16
CA GLY A 31 -5.37 -11.39 0.17
C GLY A 31 -3.85 -11.48 0.04
N PHE A 32 -3.12 -10.36 0.09
CA PHE A 32 -1.68 -10.33 -0.14
C PHE A 32 -0.89 -11.17 0.89
N GLY A 33 -1.42 -11.33 2.11
CA GLY A 33 -0.83 -12.19 3.13
C GLY A 33 -1.08 -13.71 2.94
N ARG A 34 -2.01 -14.09 2.06
CA ARG A 34 -2.37 -15.49 1.77
C ARG A 34 -1.73 -16.01 0.48
N CYS A 35 -0.94 -15.17 -0.20
CA CYS A 35 -0.26 -15.50 -1.43
C CYS A 35 0.78 -16.60 -1.18
N ARG A 36 0.41 -17.88 -1.40
CA ARG A 36 1.28 -19.06 -1.24
C ARG A 36 1.90 -19.51 -2.57
N TYR A 37 2.22 -18.58 -3.47
CA TYR A 37 2.88 -18.95 -4.71
C TYR A 37 4.35 -19.27 -4.46
N ARG A 38 4.77 -20.46 -4.89
CA ARG A 38 6.18 -20.89 -4.86
C ARG A 38 7.02 -20.20 -5.94
N SER A 39 6.41 -19.76 -7.04
CA SER A 39 7.11 -19.09 -8.14
C SER A 39 7.01 -17.57 -8.03
N LEU A 40 8.13 -16.89 -8.29
CA LEU A 40 8.21 -15.43 -8.30
C LEU A 40 7.27 -14.80 -9.32
N GLN A 41 7.09 -15.42 -10.50
CA GLN A 41 6.21 -14.90 -11.55
C GLN A 41 4.75 -14.76 -11.09
N LYS A 42 4.20 -15.78 -10.42
CA LYS A 42 2.83 -15.73 -9.89
C LYS A 42 2.70 -14.69 -8.76
N TYR A 43 3.76 -14.54 -7.95
CA TYR A 43 3.84 -13.49 -6.95
C TYR A 43 3.85 -12.09 -7.58
N HIS A 44 4.59 -11.89 -8.68
CA HIS A 44 4.61 -10.62 -9.42
C HIS A 44 3.23 -10.25 -9.94
N ILE A 45 2.51 -11.18 -10.58
CA ILE A 45 1.15 -10.93 -11.08
C ILE A 45 0.23 -10.50 -9.95
N GLN A 46 0.20 -11.25 -8.83
CA GLN A 46 -0.63 -10.90 -7.66
C GLN A 46 -0.27 -9.53 -7.09
N THR A 47 1.02 -9.25 -6.95
CA THR A 47 1.53 -7.98 -6.41
C THR A 47 1.09 -6.82 -7.29
N THR A 48 1.37 -6.92 -8.58
CA THR A 48 1.07 -5.89 -9.58
C THR A 48 -0.42 -5.58 -9.63
N LEU A 49 -1.29 -6.60 -9.70
CA LEU A 49 -2.75 -6.40 -9.70
C LEU A 49 -3.27 -5.79 -8.38
N THR A 50 -2.72 -6.22 -7.23
CA THR A 50 -3.12 -5.71 -5.92
C THR A 50 -2.80 -4.23 -5.77
N PHE A 51 -1.57 -3.82 -6.13
CA PHE A 51 -1.13 -2.44 -6.02
C PHE A 51 -1.79 -1.55 -7.09
N MET A 52 -2.04 -2.04 -8.29
CA MET A 52 -2.85 -1.33 -9.27
C MET A 52 -4.25 -1.02 -8.73
N SER A 53 -4.91 -2.01 -8.11
CA SER A 53 -6.24 -1.83 -7.52
C SER A 53 -6.24 -0.82 -6.36
N LEU A 54 -5.21 -0.84 -5.51
CA LEU A 54 -5.05 0.13 -4.41
C LEU A 54 -4.81 1.55 -4.92
N ASN A 55 -4.01 1.70 -5.97
CA ASN A 55 -3.75 3.00 -6.59
C ASN A 55 -5.03 3.55 -7.24
N LEU A 56 -5.79 2.71 -7.94
CA LEU A 56 -7.08 3.11 -8.54
C LEU A 56 -8.06 3.62 -7.48
N LYS A 57 -8.15 2.93 -6.33
CA LYS A 57 -8.98 3.38 -5.19
C LYS A 57 -8.58 4.76 -4.67
N GLU A 58 -7.27 5.05 -4.59
CA GLU A 58 -6.79 6.37 -4.16
C GLU A 58 -7.03 7.45 -5.21
N ILE A 59 -6.87 7.13 -6.50
CA ILE A 59 -7.19 8.07 -7.59
C ILE A 59 -8.66 8.48 -7.51
N ILE A 60 -9.57 7.51 -7.42
CA ILE A 60 -11.01 7.80 -7.30
C ILE A 60 -11.29 8.67 -6.09
N LYS A 61 -10.70 8.34 -4.93
CA LYS A 61 -10.87 9.13 -3.71
C LYS A 61 -10.41 10.58 -3.86
N ILE A 62 -9.31 10.82 -4.58
CA ILE A 62 -8.78 12.18 -4.79
C ILE A 62 -9.63 12.94 -5.81
N THR A 63 -10.07 12.28 -6.89
CA THR A 63 -10.80 12.93 -7.98
C THR A 63 -12.26 13.21 -7.63
N THR A 64 -12.96 12.27 -6.99
CA THR A 64 -14.41 12.38 -6.72
C THR A 64 -14.73 12.73 -5.27
N GLY A 65 -13.76 12.69 -4.37
CA GLY A 65 -14.01 12.83 -2.92
C GLY A 65 -14.75 11.64 -2.30
N VAL A 66 -15.06 10.60 -3.08
CA VAL A 66 -15.80 9.43 -2.63
C VAL A 66 -14.86 8.27 -2.34
N ARG A 67 -15.08 7.58 -1.22
CA ARG A 67 -14.39 6.31 -0.93
C ARG A 67 -15.22 5.16 -1.47
N LEU A 68 -14.61 4.30 -2.29
CA LEU A 68 -15.25 3.07 -2.79
C LEU A 68 -15.68 2.10 -1.67
N LYS A 69 -15.11 2.22 -0.47
CA LYS A 69 -15.52 1.44 0.71
C LYS A 69 -15.35 2.28 1.97
N GLY A 70 -16.37 2.35 2.81
CA GLY A 70 -16.41 3.13 4.06
C GLY A 70 -17.24 4.41 3.96
N ALA A 71 -17.32 5.17 5.05
CA ALA A 71 -18.09 6.42 5.09
C ALA A 71 -17.54 7.45 4.07
N PRO A 72 -18.43 8.24 3.44
CA PRO A 72 -18.01 9.36 2.58
C PRO A 72 -17.14 10.33 3.38
N ILE A 73 -16.24 11.02 2.69
CA ILE A 73 -15.43 12.06 3.33
C ILE A 73 -16.40 13.14 3.80
N LYS A 74 -16.54 13.32 5.12
CA LYS A 74 -17.25 14.48 5.66
C LYS A 74 -16.39 15.70 5.34
N THR A 75 -16.86 16.50 4.38
CA THR A 75 -16.48 17.91 4.19
C THR A 75 -16.76 18.70 5.45
#